data_AF-A0A0P4V597-F1
#
_entry.id   AF-A0A0P4V597-F1
#
_cell.length_a   1.000
_cell.length_b   1.000
_cell.length_c   1.000
_cell.angle_alpha   90.00
_cell.angle_beta   90.00
_cell.angle_gamma   90.00
#
_symmetry.space_group_name_H-M   'P 1'
#
loop_
_entity.id
_entity.type
_entity.pdbx_description
1 polymer ?
#
loop_
_entity_poly.entity_id
_entity_poly.type
_entity_poly.pdbx_seq_one_letter_code
_entity_poly.pdbx_strand_id
1 'polypeptide(L)'
;MFKVVTRDVDREFDRWIDALEFAKSLMPQCKWFQDVRIFEKGNLVWVYSRSHKFPQFVGAGVYDRLAKRFLLETAVDEGLIDMKEEPTEE
;
A
#
# COMPACT_ATOMS: atom_id res chain seq x y z
N MET A 1 -4.02 -3.24 8.06
CA MET A 1 -2.58 -3.18 8.36
C MET A 1 -1.76 -3.70 7.18
N PHE A 2 -0.86 -2.85 6.73
CA PHE A 2 0.10 -3.04 5.67
C PHE A 2 1.50 -2.93 6.27
N LYS A 3 2.43 -3.75 5.78
CA LYS A 3 3.80 -3.78 6.27
C LYS A 3 4.74 -3.47 5.12
N VAL A 4 5.50 -2.38 5.24
CA VAL A 4 6.53 -1.99 4.27
C VAL A 4 7.88 -2.52 4.75
N VAL A 5 8.51 -3.33 3.92
CA VAL A 5 9.80 -3.95 4.21
C VAL A 5 10.80 -3.60 3.11
N THR A 6 11.97 -3.14 3.51
CA THR A 6 13.20 -3.12 2.68
C THR A 6 14.37 -3.60 3.54
N ARG A 7 15.62 -3.45 3.07
CA ARG A 7 16.82 -3.99 3.75
C ARG A 7 16.94 -3.51 5.20
N ASP A 8 16.73 -2.23 5.44
CA ASP A 8 16.97 -1.57 6.73
C ASP A 8 15.69 -0.93 7.29
N VAL A 9 14.53 -1.29 6.73
CA VAL A 9 13.23 -0.75 7.14
C VAL A 9 12.24 -1.88 7.28
N ASP A 10 11.58 -1.90 8.43
CA ASP A 10 10.44 -2.73 8.74
C ASP A 10 9.44 -1.82 9.48
N ARG A 11 8.35 -1.44 8.80
CA ARG A 11 7.35 -0.50 9.35
C ARG A 11 5.93 -0.89 8.94
N GLU A 12 5.00 -0.72 9.87
CA GLU A 12 3.58 -1.03 9.71
C GLU A 12 2.74 0.24 9.58
N PHE A 13 1.65 0.13 8.83
CA PHE A 13 0.71 1.20 8.51
C PHE A 13 -0.71 0.64 8.51
N ASP A 14 -1.70 1.42 8.94
CA ASP A 14 -3.09 0.97 8.92
C ASP A 14 -3.74 1.14 7.55
N ARG A 15 -3.43 2.26 6.89
CA ARG A 15 -3.98 2.68 5.60
C ARG A 15 -3.11 2.24 4.43
N TRP A 16 -3.76 1.95 3.30
CA TRP A 16 -3.05 1.57 2.09
C TRP A 16 -2.26 2.76 1.51
N ILE A 17 -2.86 3.95 1.51
CA ILE A 17 -2.22 5.17 1.00
C ILE A 17 -0.91 5.45 1.72
N ASP A 18 -0.91 5.47 3.06
CA ASP A 18 0.29 5.76 3.85
C ASP A 18 1.42 4.76 3.56
N ALA A 19 1.09 3.46 3.48
CA ALA A 19 2.06 2.42 3.15
C ALA A 19 2.64 2.62 1.73
N LEU A 20 1.79 2.95 0.77
CA LEU A 20 2.18 3.16 -0.62
C LEU A 20 3.05 4.42 -0.79
N GLU A 21 2.69 5.52 -0.13
CA GLU A 21 3.48 6.77 -0.15
C GLU A 21 4.85 6.58 0.48
N PHE A 22 4.89 5.93 1.65
CA PHE A 22 6.15 5.60 2.30
C PHE A 22 7.01 4.69 1.42
N ALA A 23 6.45 3.62 0.85
CA ALA A 23 7.17 2.75 -0.06
C ALA A 23 7.71 3.51 -1.30
N LYS A 24 6.91 4.41 -1.88
CA LYS A 24 7.34 5.27 -3.00
C LYS A 24 8.49 6.19 -2.62
N SER A 25 8.48 6.76 -1.41
CA SER A 25 9.57 7.61 -0.91
C SER A 25 10.90 6.86 -0.76
N LEU A 26 10.85 5.52 -0.61
CA LEU A 26 12.03 4.66 -0.54
C LEU A 26 12.57 4.26 -1.92
N MET A 27 11.76 4.34 -2.99
CA MET A 27 12.18 3.93 -4.35
C MET A 27 13.48 4.61 -4.83
N PRO A 28 13.70 5.93 -4.64
CA PRO A 28 14.94 6.58 -5.05
C PRO A 28 16.18 6.04 -4.34
N GLN A 29 16.02 5.60 -3.08
CA GLN A 29 17.09 5.09 -2.22
C GLN A 29 17.42 3.60 -2.48
N CYS A 30 16.59 2.93 -3.27
CA CYS A 30 16.70 1.50 -3.55
C CYS A 30 17.93 1.21 -4.42
N LYS A 31 18.86 0.37 -3.90
CA LYS A 31 20.04 -0.11 -4.63
C LYS A 31 19.69 -1.26 -5.58
N TRP A 32 20.60 -1.58 -6.51
CA TRP A 32 20.40 -2.60 -7.57
C TRP A 32 19.95 -3.99 -7.07
N PHE A 33 20.33 -4.39 -5.86
CA PHE A 33 19.97 -5.68 -5.25
C PHE A 33 18.94 -5.55 -4.11
N GLN A 34 18.30 -4.40 -3.98
CA GLN A 34 17.27 -4.16 -2.98
C GLN A 34 15.91 -4.11 -3.63
N ASP A 35 14.91 -4.45 -2.82
CA ASP A 35 13.51 -4.27 -3.13
C ASP A 35 12.82 -3.47 -2.01
N VAL A 36 11.68 -2.89 -2.36
CA VAL A 36 10.70 -2.35 -1.42
C VAL A 36 9.45 -3.20 -1.60
N ARG A 37 9.01 -3.84 -0.53
CA ARG A 37 7.88 -4.76 -0.53
C ARG A 37 6.79 -4.25 0.40
N ILE A 38 5.54 -4.37 -0.01
CA ILE A 38 4.39 -4.14 0.86
C ILE A 38 3.65 -5.46 1.04
N PHE A 39 3.42 -5.83 2.30
CA PHE A 39 2.65 -6.99 2.68
C PHE A 39 1.31 -6.57 3.28
N GLU A 40 0.24 -7.30 2.94
CA GLU A 40 -1.07 -7.19 3.59
C GLU A 40 -1.41 -8.53 4.24
N LYS A 41 -1.59 -8.55 5.56
CA LYS A 41 -1.85 -9.80 6.33
C LYS A 41 -0.83 -10.91 6.03
N GLY A 42 0.45 -10.54 5.90
CA GLY A 42 1.56 -11.46 5.59
C GLY A 42 1.70 -11.83 4.10
N ASN A 43 0.81 -11.40 3.22
CA ASN A 43 0.88 -11.68 1.79
C ASN A 43 1.58 -10.54 1.06
N LEU A 44 2.56 -10.83 0.20
CA LEU A 44 3.16 -9.83 -0.67
C LEU A 44 2.10 -9.33 -1.66
N VAL A 45 1.81 -8.03 -1.64
CA VAL A 45 0.79 -7.40 -2.51
C VAL A 45 1.39 -6.39 -3.49
N TRP A 46 2.54 -5.84 -3.17
CA TRP A 46 3.23 -4.86 -4.00
C TRP A 46 4.74 -4.99 -3.83
N VAL A 47 5.48 -4.87 -4.93
CA VAL A 47 6.94 -4.88 -4.91
C VAL A 47 7.51 -3.91 -5.93
N TYR A 48 8.58 -3.23 -5.55
CA TYR A 48 9.44 -2.48 -6.43
C TYR A 48 10.88 -2.93 -6.28
N SER A 49 11.58 -3.08 -7.39
CA SER A 49 13.04 -3.18 -7.44
C SER A 49 13.55 -2.43 -8.66
N ARG A 50 14.83 -2.06 -8.67
CA ARG A 50 15.45 -1.38 -9.82
C ARG A 50 15.53 -2.25 -11.09
N SER A 51 15.38 -3.56 -10.98
CA SER A 51 15.36 -4.46 -12.13
C SER A 51 14.08 -4.38 -12.95
N HIS A 52 13.00 -3.78 -12.41
CA HIS A 52 11.74 -3.62 -13.10
C HIS A 52 11.46 -2.15 -13.41
N LYS A 53 10.94 -1.86 -14.62
CA LYS A 53 10.59 -0.50 -15.05
C LYS A 53 9.48 0.11 -14.18
N PHE A 54 8.58 -0.72 -13.66
CA PHE A 54 7.45 -0.32 -12.86
C PHE A 54 7.30 -1.26 -11.66
N PRO A 55 6.75 -0.77 -10.53
CA PRO A 55 6.32 -1.64 -9.45
C PRO A 55 5.28 -2.67 -9.91
N GLN A 56 5.25 -3.81 -9.23
CA GLN A 56 4.38 -4.92 -9.54
C GLN A 56 3.38 -5.15 -8.41
N PHE A 57 2.13 -5.44 -8.80
CA PHE A 57 1.11 -5.93 -7.89
C PHE A 57 1.12 -7.46 -7.94
N VAL A 58 1.14 -8.09 -6.76
CA VAL A 58 1.36 -9.53 -6.63
C VAL A 58 0.08 -10.20 -6.16
N GLY A 59 -0.42 -11.15 -6.94
CA GLY A 59 -1.64 -11.92 -6.65
C GLY A 59 -2.85 -11.53 -7.50
N ALA A 60 -3.78 -12.48 -7.67
CA ALA A 60 -4.99 -12.29 -8.46
C ALA A 60 -5.91 -11.23 -7.83
N GLY A 61 -6.36 -10.25 -8.64
CA GLY A 61 -7.27 -9.19 -8.20
C GLY A 61 -6.67 -8.18 -7.20
N VAL A 62 -5.38 -8.28 -6.88
CA VAL A 62 -4.74 -7.40 -5.89
C VAL A 62 -4.66 -5.96 -6.37
N TYR A 63 -4.34 -5.74 -7.65
CA TYR A 63 -4.37 -4.40 -8.24
C TYR A 63 -5.76 -3.76 -8.10
N ASP A 64 -6.81 -4.42 -8.57
CA ASP A 64 -8.17 -3.86 -8.56
C ASP A 64 -8.66 -3.56 -7.14
N ARG A 65 -8.37 -4.46 -6.19
CA ARG A 65 -8.71 -4.27 -4.77
C ARG A 65 -8.00 -3.04 -4.20
N LEU A 66 -6.70 -2.92 -4.42
CA LEU A 66 -5.89 -1.83 -3.86
C LEU A 66 -6.16 -0.50 -4.57
N ALA A 67 -6.50 -0.52 -5.86
CA ALA A 67 -6.93 0.67 -6.59
C ALA A 67 -8.27 1.21 -6.06
N LYS A 68 -9.26 0.33 -5.83
CA LYS A 68 -10.52 0.72 -5.17
C LYS A 68 -10.28 1.29 -3.78
N ARG A 69 -9.40 0.64 -3.00
CA ARG A 69 -9.05 1.10 -1.66
C ARG A 69 -8.37 2.46 -1.67
N PHE A 70 -7.48 2.71 -2.63
CA PHE A 70 -6.86 4.02 -2.84
C PHE A 70 -7.91 5.10 -3.08
N LEU A 71 -8.84 4.87 -4.03
CA LEU A 71 -9.90 5.84 -4.34
C LEU A 71 -10.79 6.15 -3.12
N LEU A 72 -11.16 5.12 -2.35
CA LEU A 72 -11.97 5.29 -1.14
C LEU A 72 -11.21 6.09 -0.06
N GLU A 73 -9.97 5.72 0.23
CA GLU A 73 -9.16 6.40 1.24
C GLU A 73 -8.86 7.87 0.85
N THR A 74 -8.60 8.16 -0.43
CA THR A 74 -8.42 9.53 -0.93
C THR A 74 -9.72 10.34 -0.84
N ALA A 75 -10.85 9.77 -1.23
CA ALA A 75 -12.13 10.47 -1.17
C ALA A 75 -12.55 10.81 0.27
N VAL A 76 -12.17 9.97 1.25
CA VAL A 76 -12.35 10.28 2.68
C VAL A 76 -11.41 11.40 3.13
N ASP A 77 -10.13 11.36 2.76
CA ASP A 77 -9.17 12.42 3.12
C ASP A 77 -9.56 13.79 2.54
N GLU A 78 -10.12 13.80 1.33
CA GLU A 78 -10.62 15.02 0.68
C GLU A 78 -12.01 15.46 1.18
N GLY A 79 -12.61 14.72 2.13
CA GLY A 79 -13.92 15.04 2.70
C GLY A 79 -15.09 14.87 1.73
N LEU A 80 -14.90 14.13 0.63
CA LEU A 80 -15.94 13.84 -0.36
C LEU A 80 -16.89 12.71 0.09
N ILE A 81 -16.44 11.88 1.03
CA ILE A 81 -17.20 10.77 1.62
C ILE A 81 -17.02 10.81 3.14
N ASP A 82 -18.12 10.96 3.86
CA ASP A 82 -18.14 10.83 5.32
C ASP A 82 -18.45 9.35 5.63
N MET A 83 -17.44 8.58 6.06
CA MET A 83 -17.65 7.19 6.52
C MET A 83 -18.34 7.23 7.89
N LYS A 84 -19.61 7.63 7.95
CA LYS A 84 -20.45 7.35 9.10
C LYS A 84 -20.80 5.87 9.05
N GLU A 85 -20.20 5.09 9.95
CA GLU A 85 -20.73 3.78 10.31
C GLU A 85 -22.21 3.98 10.65
N GLU A 86 -23.10 3.39 9.86
CA GLU A 86 -24.52 3.35 10.20
C GLU A 86 -24.63 2.64 11.56
N PRO A 87 -25.23 3.27 12.59
CA PRO A 87 -25.49 2.57 13.83
C PRO A 87 -26.48 1.45 13.51
N THR A 88 -26.08 0.22 13.81
CA THR A 88 -26.97 -0.93 13.74
C THR A 88 -28.03 -0.70 14.81
N GLU A 89 -29.24 -0.31 14.39
CA GLU A 89 -30.40 -0.24 15.27
C GLU A 89 -30.75 -1.67 15.72
N GLU A 90 -30.66 -1.91 17.03
CA GLU A 90 -31.21 -3.09 17.74
C GLU A 90 -32.71 -2.95 17.96
#